data_AF-A0A2T4J402-F1
#
_entry.id   AF-A0A2T4J402-F1
#
_cell.length_a   1.000
_cell.length_b   1.000
_cell.length_c   1.000
_cell.angle_alpha   90.00
_cell.angle_beta   90.00
_cell.angle_gamma   90.00
#
_symmetry.space_group_name_H-M   'P 1'
#
loop_
_entity.id
_entity.type
_entity.pdbx_description
1 polymer ?
#
loop_
_entity_poly.entity_id
_entity_poly.type
_entity_poly.pdbx_seq_one_letter_code
_entity_poly.pdbx_strand_id
1 'polypeptide(L)'
;MLSDLFDADYYRRLSGCDQGIGGLVQHFVAYGDAAGLDPSPYFSTVWYKARYPNWARHGARTAFEDFLFQVQRNVKRQPHPLIDPDDYRAAYPDLEGLGAAVVLHFMRHGDGEG
;
A
#
# COMPACT_ATOMS: atom_id res chain seq x y z
N MET A 1 -12.01 -4.94 -2.29
CA MET A 1 -10.61 -5.41 -2.39
C MET A 1 -9.56 -4.31 -2.20
N LEU A 2 -9.89 -3.01 -2.36
CA LEU A 2 -9.05 -1.90 -1.87
C LEU A 2 -9.22 -1.59 -0.36
N SER A 3 -10.23 -2.19 0.29
CA SER A 3 -10.74 -1.78 1.61
C SER A 3 -9.82 -2.06 2.79
N ASP A 4 -9.10 -3.18 2.80
CA ASP A 4 -8.52 -3.69 4.04
C ASP A 4 -7.16 -3.07 4.39
N LEU A 5 -6.52 -2.42 3.42
CA LEU A 5 -5.20 -1.78 3.59
C LEU A 5 -5.27 -0.26 3.32
N PHE A 6 -6.46 0.25 3.01
CA PHE A 6 -6.75 1.67 2.89
C PHE A 6 -7.24 2.17 4.26
N ASP A 7 -6.47 3.08 4.87
CA ASP A 7 -6.84 3.66 6.15
C ASP A 7 -7.70 4.91 5.90
N ALA A 8 -9.02 4.72 6.02
CA ALA A 8 -9.98 5.78 5.75
C ALA A 8 -9.85 6.97 6.70
N ASP A 9 -9.47 6.75 7.96
CA ASP A 9 -9.35 7.83 8.95
C ASP A 9 -8.06 8.61 8.73
N TYR A 10 -6.95 7.92 8.45
CA TYR A 10 -5.71 8.55 7.99
C TYR A 10 -5.93 9.37 6.73
N TYR A 11 -6.51 8.75 5.69
CA TYR A 11 -6.70 9.41 4.41
C TYR A 11 -7.69 10.58 4.49
N ARG A 12 -8.74 10.50 5.32
CA ARG A 12 -9.64 11.63 5.58
C ARG A 12 -8.89 12.83 6.15
N ARG A 13 -8.06 12.61 7.17
CA ARG A 13 -7.24 13.67 7.79
C ARG A 13 -6.26 14.28 6.79
N LEU A 14 -5.64 13.45 5.96
CA LEU A 14 -4.66 13.88 4.97
C LEU A 14 -5.30 14.66 3.81
N SER A 15 -6.41 14.18 3.27
CA SER A 15 -7.07 14.75 2.10
C SER A 15 -8.05 15.88 2.42
N GLY A 16 -8.54 15.98 3.65
CA GLY A 16 -9.62 16.88 4.05
C GLY A 16 -10.99 16.51 3.46
N CYS A 17 -11.10 15.36 2.78
CA CYS A 17 -12.34 14.90 2.14
C CYS A 17 -13.29 14.31 3.18
N ASP A 18 -14.37 15.01 3.50
CA ASP A 18 -15.37 14.54 4.47
C ASP A 18 -16.44 13.67 3.78
N GLN A 19 -16.05 12.46 3.40
CA GLN A 19 -16.93 11.46 2.81
C GLN A 19 -16.84 10.13 3.58
N GLY A 20 -17.83 9.27 3.35
CA GLY A 20 -17.76 7.87 3.77
C GLY A 20 -16.63 7.11 3.05
N ILE A 21 -16.29 5.92 3.53
CA ILE A 21 -15.15 5.10 3.04
C ILE A 21 -15.18 4.95 1.50
N GLY A 22 -16.34 4.67 0.92
CA GLY A 22 -16.49 4.54 -0.53
C GLY A 22 -16.13 5.82 -1.30
N GLY A 23 -16.53 6.98 -0.77
CA GLY A 23 -16.20 8.29 -1.36
C GLY A 23 -14.73 8.64 -1.19
N LEU A 24 -14.11 8.29 -0.06
CA LEU A 24 -12.67 8.46 0.17
C LEU A 24 -11.83 7.62 -0.80
N VAL A 25 -12.19 6.36 -1.01
CA VAL A 25 -11.51 5.49 -1.98
C VAL A 25 -11.67 6.04 -3.40
N GLN A 26 -12.85 6.49 -3.78
CA GLN A 26 -13.06 7.14 -5.08
C GLN A 26 -12.22 8.42 -5.21
N HIS A 27 -12.16 9.24 -4.16
CA HIS A 27 -11.32 10.43 -4.12
C HIS A 27 -9.83 10.09 -4.28
N PHE A 28 -9.35 9.05 -3.62
CA PHE A 28 -7.98 8.56 -3.80
C PHE A 28 -7.69 8.13 -5.24
N VAL A 29 -8.56 7.31 -5.82
CA VAL A 29 -8.40 6.84 -7.20
C VAL A 29 -8.46 7.99 -8.21
N ALA A 30 -9.36 8.96 -8.00
CA ALA A 30 -9.56 10.07 -8.94
C ALA A 30 -8.52 11.19 -8.80
N TYR A 31 -8.03 11.45 -7.59
CA TYR A 31 -7.21 12.63 -7.28
C TYR A 31 -6.02 12.31 -6.38
N GLY A 32 -6.25 11.58 -5.29
CA GLY A 32 -5.24 11.40 -4.23
C GLY A 32 -3.93 10.79 -4.71
N ASP A 33 -4.01 9.69 -5.47
CA ASP A 33 -2.82 9.02 -5.98
C ASP A 33 -2.00 9.93 -6.92
N ALA A 34 -2.67 10.68 -7.80
CA ALA A 34 -2.02 11.63 -8.71
C ALA A 34 -1.40 12.81 -7.95
N ALA A 35 -2.05 13.25 -6.86
CA ALA A 35 -1.53 14.27 -5.96
C ALA A 35 -0.44 13.75 -5.00
N GLY A 36 -0.11 12.46 -5.05
CA GLY A 36 0.91 11.85 -4.19
C GLY A 36 0.46 11.65 -2.75
N LEU A 37 -0.85 11.66 -2.48
CA LEU A 37 -1.38 11.36 -1.16
C LEU A 37 -1.25 9.87 -0.85
N ASP A 38 -0.98 9.55 0.41
CA ASP A 38 -0.80 8.19 0.87
C ASP A 38 -2.14 7.60 1.32
N PRO A 39 -2.55 6.41 0.84
CA PRO A 39 -3.82 5.78 1.21
C PRO A 39 -3.82 5.20 2.63
N SER A 40 -2.63 5.02 3.23
CA SER A 40 -2.43 4.60 4.62
C SER A 40 -1.01 4.98 5.08
N PRO A 41 -0.72 4.93 6.40
CA PRO A 41 0.63 5.18 6.91
C PRO A 41 1.70 4.22 6.37
N TYR A 42 1.30 3.04 5.91
CA TYR A 42 2.19 1.97 5.50
C TYR A 42 2.46 1.91 3.99
N PHE A 43 1.91 2.84 3.22
CA PHE A 43 2.15 2.94 1.79
C PHE A 43 2.45 4.37 1.38
N SER A 44 3.65 4.61 0.84
CA SER A 44 4.01 5.92 0.27
C SER A 44 3.81 5.92 -1.24
N THR A 45 2.82 6.69 -1.71
CA THR A 45 2.48 6.81 -3.13
C THR A 45 3.64 7.41 -3.93
N VAL A 46 4.22 8.50 -3.43
CA VAL A 46 5.32 9.20 -4.10
C VAL A 46 6.55 8.29 -4.20
N TRP A 47 6.92 7.66 -3.09
CA TRP A 47 8.08 6.78 -3.05
C TRP A 47 7.89 5.55 -3.94
N TYR A 48 6.71 4.92 -3.89
CA TYR A 48 6.41 3.73 -4.69
C TYR A 48 6.55 4.02 -6.19
N LYS A 49 5.96 5.13 -6.66
CA LYS A 49 6.05 5.55 -8.06
C LYS A 49 7.48 5.85 -8.49
N ALA A 50 8.27 6.47 -7.64
CA ALA A 50 9.69 6.72 -7.90
C ALA A 50 10.50 5.42 -8.00
N ARG A 51 10.20 4.43 -7.15
CA ARG A 51 10.89 3.14 -7.13
C ARG A 51 10.49 2.22 -8.27
N TYR A 52 9.21 2.25 -8.67
CA TYR A 52 8.61 1.38 -9.68
C TYR A 52 7.98 2.22 -10.81
N PRO A 53 8.78 2.83 -11.71
CA PRO A 53 8.27 3.77 -12.72
C PRO A 53 7.28 3.17 -13.72
N ASN A 54 7.22 1.84 -13.81
CA ASN A 54 6.30 1.10 -14.69
C ASN A 54 4.97 0.69 -14.00
N TRP A 55 4.64 1.25 -12.84
CA TRP A 55 3.43 0.90 -12.06
C TRP A 55 2.13 0.94 -12.89
N ALA A 56 2.01 1.89 -13.81
CA ALA A 56 0.81 2.04 -14.65
C ALA A 56 0.73 1.03 -15.81
N ARG A 57 1.80 0.30 -16.13
CA ARG A 57 1.91 -0.52 -17.37
C ARG A 57 0.92 -1.69 -17.43
N HIS A 58 0.31 -2.05 -16.30
CA HIS A 58 -0.65 -3.14 -16.20
C HIS A 58 -2.12 -2.67 -16.14
N GLY A 59 -2.38 -1.39 -16.41
CA GLY A 59 -3.73 -0.82 -16.34
C GLY A 59 -4.19 -0.50 -14.91
N ALA A 60 -3.27 -0.53 -13.94
CA ALA A 60 -3.52 -0.03 -12.60
C ALA A 60 -3.82 1.47 -12.66
N ARG A 61 -4.87 1.91 -11.96
CA ARG A 61 -5.29 3.32 -11.92
C ARG A 61 -4.49 4.12 -10.89
N THR A 62 -3.96 3.43 -9.89
CA THR A 62 -3.15 4.01 -8.81
C THR A 62 -1.90 3.17 -8.55
N ALA A 63 -0.90 3.76 -7.90
CA ALA A 63 0.27 3.03 -7.42
C ALA A 63 -0.10 1.93 -6.42
N PHE A 64 -1.12 2.20 -5.59
CA PHE A 64 -1.61 1.23 -4.61
C PHE A 64 -2.28 0.02 -5.28
N GLU A 65 -3.01 0.22 -6.39
CA GLU A 65 -3.55 -0.87 -7.19
C GLU A 65 -2.45 -1.72 -7.84
N ASP A 66 -1.40 -1.12 -8.41
CA ASP A 66 -0.26 -1.89 -8.94
C ASP A 66 0.39 -2.70 -7.81
N PHE A 67 0.63 -2.09 -6.65
CA PHE A 67 1.19 -2.80 -5.49
C PHE A 67 0.42 -4.07 -5.13
N LEU A 68 -0.90 -3.96 -4.93
CA LEU A 68 -1.74 -5.12 -4.58
C LEU A 68 -1.72 -6.17 -5.70
N PHE A 69 -1.80 -5.74 -6.96
CA PHE A 69 -1.79 -6.63 -8.11
C PHE A 69 -0.47 -7.42 -8.22
N GLN A 70 0.67 -6.76 -7.99
CA GLN A 70 1.98 -7.39 -8.09
C GLN A 70 2.20 -8.37 -6.93
N VAL A 71 1.83 -7.98 -5.72
CA VAL A 71 1.93 -8.87 -4.55
C VAL A 71 1.06 -10.11 -4.72
N GLN A 72 -0.16 -9.98 -5.25
CA GLN A 72 -1.03 -11.12 -5.57
C GLN A 72 -0.38 -12.11 -6.56
N ARG A 73 0.49 -11.61 -7.45
CA ARG A 73 1.27 -12.42 -8.40
C ARG A 73 2.59 -12.94 -7.82
N ASN A 74 2.75 -12.87 -6.49
CA ASN A 74 3.96 -13.19 -5.76
C ASN A 74 5.19 -12.39 -6.23
N VAL A 75 4.97 -11.18 -6.75
CA VAL A 75 6.04 -10.25 -7.13
C VAL A 75 6.28 -9.31 -5.96
N LYS A 76 7.49 -9.36 -5.41
CA LYS A 76 7.88 -8.50 -4.29
C LYS A 76 7.77 -7.02 -4.66
N ARG A 77 7.19 -6.26 -3.75
CA ARG A 77 7.09 -4.81 -3.80
C ARG A 77 7.31 -4.25 -2.41
N GLN A 78 8.18 -3.27 -2.33
CA GLN A 78 8.34 -2.44 -1.16
C GLN A 78 7.27 -1.33 -1.23
N PRO A 79 6.53 -1.05 -0.15
CA PRO A 79 5.44 -0.10 -0.19
C PRO A 79 5.83 1.29 0.34
N HIS A 80 6.89 1.35 1.14
CA HIS A 80 7.31 2.52 1.90
C HIS A 80 8.83 2.44 2.14
N PRO A 81 9.57 3.56 2.17
CA PRO A 81 11.03 3.54 2.38
C PRO A 81 11.48 2.89 3.68
N LEU A 82 10.63 2.95 4.72
CA LEU A 82 10.90 2.40 6.05
C LEU A 82 10.38 0.97 6.25
N ILE A 83 9.69 0.39 5.26
CA ILE A 83 9.13 -0.96 5.34
C ILE A 83 9.83 -1.80 4.29
N ASP A 84 10.91 -2.48 4.65
CA ASP A 84 11.57 -3.44 3.75
C ASP A 84 10.99 -4.86 3.98
N PRO A 85 10.27 -5.44 3.00
CA PRO A 85 9.71 -6.78 3.14
C PRO A 85 10.75 -7.89 3.32
N ASP A 86 11.98 -7.70 2.83
CA ASP A 86 13.04 -8.69 2.98
C ASP A 86 13.64 -8.67 4.39
N ASP A 87 13.81 -7.49 4.98
CA ASP A 87 14.25 -7.34 6.37
C ASP A 87 13.19 -7.90 7.33
N TYR A 88 11.91 -7.55 7.12
CA TYR A 88 10.81 -8.08 7.94
C TYR A 88 10.72 -9.61 7.82
N ARG A 89 10.81 -10.17 6.61
CA ARG A 89 10.83 -11.63 6.43
C ARG A 89 12.01 -12.30 7.15
N ALA A 90 13.19 -11.68 7.17
CA ALA A 90 14.35 -12.23 7.86
C ALA A 90 14.16 -12.28 9.39
N ALA A 91 13.36 -11.36 9.95
CA ALA A 91 13.05 -11.32 11.37
C ALA A 91 11.98 -12.35 11.81
N TYR A 92 11.12 -12.81 10.88
CA TYR A 92 10.01 -13.73 11.16
C TYR A 92 10.07 -14.97 10.24
N PRO A 93 10.92 -15.97 10.57
CA PRO A 93 11.12 -17.17 9.74
C PRO A 93 9.86 -18.01 9.52
N ASP A 94 8.88 -17.91 10.41
CA ASP A 94 7.57 -18.54 10.29
C ASP A 94 6.75 -18.01 9.11
N LEU A 95 7.09 -16.82 8.59
CA LEU A 95 6.46 -16.20 7.43
C LEU A 95 7.14 -16.56 6.10
N GLU A 96 8.17 -17.44 6.08
CA GLU A 96 8.89 -17.82 4.86
C GLU A 96 7.96 -18.31 3.73
N GLY A 97 6.87 -19.01 4.09
CA GLY A 97 5.89 -19.53 3.14
C GLY A 97 5.04 -18.47 2.43
N LEU A 98 5.03 -17.21 2.90
CA LEU A 98 4.18 -16.15 2.36
C LEU A 98 4.75 -15.47 1.11
N GLY A 99 6.05 -15.61 0.84
CA GLY A 99 6.69 -14.96 -0.30
C GLY A 99 6.46 -13.43 -0.30
N ALA A 100 5.94 -12.89 -1.41
CA ALA A 100 5.65 -11.45 -1.50
C ALA A 100 4.51 -11.00 -0.57
N ALA A 101 3.62 -11.90 -0.14
CA ALA A 101 2.48 -11.54 0.72
C ALA A 101 2.90 -11.13 2.14
N VAL A 102 4.17 -11.34 2.53
CA VAL A 102 4.72 -10.92 3.82
C VAL A 102 4.52 -9.42 4.08
N VAL A 103 4.58 -8.59 3.03
CA VAL A 103 4.34 -7.14 3.14
C VAL A 103 2.89 -6.83 3.53
N LEU A 104 1.92 -7.65 3.10
CA LEU A 104 0.51 -7.47 3.50
C LEU A 104 0.30 -7.89 4.94
N HIS A 105 1.05 -8.88 5.43
CA HIS A 105 1.07 -9.24 6.85
C HIS A 105 1.52 -8.03 7.68
N PHE A 106 2.68 -7.46 7.34
CA PHE A 106 3.20 -6.25 7.97
C PHE A 106 2.17 -5.12 7.99
N MET A 107 1.59 -4.76 6.84
CA MET A 107 0.63 -3.64 6.78
C MET A 107 -0.64 -3.85 7.61
N ARG A 108 -1.05 -5.10 7.81
CA ARG A 108 -2.23 -5.45 8.62
C ARG A 108 -1.92 -5.48 10.12
N HIS A 109 -0.70 -5.83 10.49
CA HIS A 109 -0.28 -6.09 11.88
C HIS A 109 0.69 -5.03 12.43
N GLY A 110 1.01 -4.00 11.64
CA GLY A 110 1.93 -2.91 12.02
C GLY A 110 1.60 -2.27 13.37
N ASP A 111 2.60 -1.62 13.98
CA ASP A 111 2.67 -1.05 15.34
C ASP A 111 2.19 -1.95 16.52
N GLY A 112 1.61 -3.13 16.25
CA GLY A 112 1.01 -4.03 17.24
C GLY A 112 1.83 -5.29 17.55
N GLU A 113 2.94 -5.54 16.85
CA GLU A 113 3.87 -6.64 17.16
C GLU A 113 5.14 -6.09 17.82
N GLY A 114 4.98 -5.65 19.07
CA GLY A 114 6.08 -5.44 20.02
C GLY A 114 6.22 -6.62 20.97
#